data_AF-A0A0P0D738-F1
#
_entry.id   AF-A0A0P0D738-F1
#
_cell.length_a   1.000
_cell.length_b   1.000
_cell.length_c   1.000
_cell.angle_alpha   90.00
_cell.angle_beta   90.00
_cell.angle_gamma   90.00
#
_symmetry.space_group_name_H-M   'P 1'
#
loop_
_entity.id
_entity.type
_entity.pdbx_description
1 polymer ?
#
loop_
_entity_poly.entity_id
_entity_poly.type
_entity_poly.pdbx_seq_one_letter_code
_entity_poly.pdbx_strand_id
1 'polypeptide(L)'
;MNNYKIRWDFNTLAGWVDGSQNMKGLVNYHINKGELNISTRANTWDRPKIRTFKKKYKTGKYTWKVYVPKLGMGDMASIGAFIYNDDKHELDFEIGYGATTVRDSLDVAPDEVIAYMTSQALPFQSIPTKIKREQWHVLEIELIKNKNKYEAIWYINNTEKSRLSLNYGDQFSFYIFCSVENLKFIGDHIPFQDNYGVFDYVQFEEY
;
A
#
# COMPACT_ATOMS: atom_id res chain seq x y z
N MET A 1 29.12 5.55 -5.20
CA MET A 1 28.46 4.37 -5.81
C MET A 1 27.17 4.88 -6.42
N ASN A 2 26.88 4.58 -7.69
CA ASN A 2 25.60 5.00 -8.28
C ASN A 2 24.53 4.02 -7.78
N ASN A 3 23.73 4.45 -6.80
CA ASN A 3 22.58 3.68 -6.35
C ASN A 3 21.63 3.46 -7.53
N TYR A 4 21.29 2.21 -7.80
CA TYR A 4 20.38 1.86 -8.88
C TYR A 4 18.97 2.37 -8.53
N LYS A 5 18.38 3.13 -9.44
CA LYS A 5 17.09 3.79 -9.24
C LYS A 5 16.15 3.49 -10.40
N ILE A 6 14.95 3.02 -10.07
CA ILE A 6 13.85 2.85 -11.02
C ILE A 6 12.68 3.70 -10.58
N ARG A 7 12.03 4.37 -11.52
CA ARG A 7 10.81 5.12 -11.30
C ARG A 7 9.78 4.77 -12.38
N TRP A 8 8.53 4.60 -11.97
CA TRP A 8 7.38 4.39 -12.82
C TRP A 8 6.42 5.56 -12.63
N ASP A 9 6.43 6.51 -13.57
CA ASP A 9 5.51 7.67 -13.61
C ASP A 9 4.18 7.36 -14.31
N PHE A 10 3.78 6.09 -14.34
CA PHE A 10 2.51 5.60 -14.90
C PHE A 10 2.06 6.15 -16.27
N ASN A 11 2.98 6.63 -17.12
CA ASN A 11 2.69 6.94 -18.53
C ASN A 11 2.26 5.69 -19.32
N THR A 12 2.68 4.50 -18.86
CA THR A 12 2.25 3.19 -19.36
C THR A 12 2.24 2.18 -18.21
N LEU A 13 1.67 0.99 -18.43
CA LEU A 13 1.78 -0.16 -17.52
C LEU A 13 3.03 -1.03 -17.81
N ALA A 14 4.01 -0.53 -18.57
CA ALA A 14 5.22 -1.29 -18.86
C ALA A 14 5.94 -1.68 -17.56
N GLY A 15 6.26 -2.98 -17.42
CA GLY A 15 6.89 -3.53 -16.22
C GLY A 15 5.92 -3.93 -15.11
N TRP A 16 4.61 -3.70 -15.30
CA TRP A 16 3.54 -4.12 -14.40
C TRP A 16 2.72 -5.26 -15.00
N VAL A 17 2.16 -6.10 -14.14
CA VAL A 17 1.22 -7.16 -14.50
C VAL A 17 0.04 -7.16 -13.53
N ASP A 18 -1.10 -7.64 -14.03
CA ASP A 18 -2.29 -7.85 -13.22
C ASP A 18 -2.00 -8.85 -12.08
N GLY A 19 -2.43 -8.51 -10.88
CA GLY A 19 -2.47 -9.40 -9.72
C GLY A 19 -3.85 -9.46 -9.08
N SER A 20 -4.88 -9.04 -9.82
CA SER A 20 -6.20 -8.76 -9.29
C SER A 20 -6.90 -10.03 -8.81
N GLN A 21 -7.68 -9.90 -7.73
CA GLN A 21 -8.47 -10.99 -7.16
C GLN A 21 -9.94 -10.58 -7.08
N ASN A 22 -10.84 -11.56 -7.09
CA ASN A 22 -12.29 -11.38 -6.91
C ASN A 22 -12.98 -10.45 -7.93
N MET A 23 -12.36 -10.16 -9.08
CA MET A 23 -12.89 -9.17 -10.04
C MET A 23 -14.01 -9.66 -10.96
N LYS A 24 -14.34 -10.96 -10.94
CA LYS A 24 -15.31 -11.58 -11.86
C LYS A 24 -15.01 -11.28 -13.34
N GLY A 25 -13.73 -11.31 -13.72
CA GLY A 25 -13.26 -11.06 -15.09
C GLY A 25 -13.12 -9.59 -15.47
N LEU A 26 -13.35 -8.65 -14.55
CA LEU A 26 -13.15 -7.22 -14.79
C LEU A 26 -11.72 -6.77 -14.48
N VAL A 27 -11.34 -5.66 -15.10
CA VAL A 27 -10.12 -4.91 -14.79
C VAL A 27 -10.56 -3.53 -14.33
N ASN A 28 -10.35 -3.22 -13.05
CA ASN A 28 -10.74 -1.93 -12.46
C ASN A 28 -9.51 -1.06 -12.16
N TYR A 29 -8.62 -0.96 -13.13
CA TYR A 29 -7.58 0.05 -13.15
C TYR A 29 -7.30 0.52 -14.57
N HIS A 30 -6.82 1.75 -14.69
CA HIS A 30 -6.39 2.32 -15.94
C HIS A 30 -5.38 3.43 -15.70
N ILE A 31 -4.66 3.81 -16.75
CA ILE A 31 -3.84 5.01 -16.76
C ILE A 31 -4.70 6.19 -17.24
N ASN A 32 -4.67 7.29 -16.50
CA ASN A 32 -5.27 8.55 -16.89
C ASN A 32 -4.25 9.68 -16.67
N LYS A 33 -3.85 10.36 -17.74
CA LYS A 33 -2.93 11.53 -17.69
C LYS A 33 -1.65 11.32 -16.85
N GLY A 34 -1.02 10.14 -16.96
CA GLY A 34 0.21 9.81 -16.24
C GLY A 34 -0.02 9.29 -14.82
N GLU A 35 -1.28 9.01 -14.44
CA GLU A 35 -1.62 8.49 -13.12
C GLU A 35 -2.28 7.11 -13.23
N LEU A 36 -1.91 6.20 -12.35
CA LEU A 36 -2.61 4.92 -12.19
C LEU A 36 -3.84 5.12 -11.31
N ASN A 37 -5.01 4.93 -11.89
CA ASN A 37 -6.30 5.00 -11.22
C ASN A 37 -6.79 3.56 -10.98
N ILE A 38 -7.08 3.19 -9.73
CA ILE A 38 -7.60 1.87 -9.35
C ILE A 38 -8.90 2.06 -8.56
N SER A 39 -9.92 1.24 -8.78
CA SER A 39 -11.20 1.35 -8.07
C SER A 39 -11.87 0.02 -7.73
N THR A 40 -12.60 -0.01 -6.62
CA THR A 40 -13.48 -1.12 -6.24
C THR A 40 -14.94 -0.70 -6.35
N ARG A 41 -15.81 -1.69 -6.58
CA ARG A 41 -17.25 -1.45 -6.65
C ARG A 41 -17.93 -1.60 -5.30
N ALA A 42 -18.98 -0.83 -5.08
CA ALA A 42 -19.91 -1.00 -3.98
C ALA A 42 -20.45 -2.45 -3.92
N ASN A 43 -20.69 -2.95 -2.71
CA ASN A 43 -21.28 -4.26 -2.43
C ASN A 43 -20.53 -5.45 -3.05
N THR A 44 -19.21 -5.33 -3.20
CA THR A 44 -18.33 -6.40 -3.71
C THR A 44 -17.15 -6.65 -2.78
N TRP A 45 -16.40 -7.71 -3.06
CA TRP A 45 -15.09 -7.99 -2.45
C TRP A 45 -13.97 -7.85 -3.49
N ASP A 46 -14.12 -6.90 -4.41
CA ASP A 46 -13.14 -6.59 -5.46
C ASP A 46 -11.77 -6.31 -4.85
N ARG A 47 -10.71 -6.88 -5.45
CA ARG A 47 -9.31 -6.64 -5.04
C ARG A 47 -8.42 -6.37 -6.27
N PRO A 48 -8.70 -5.31 -7.05
CA PRO A 48 -7.85 -4.91 -8.17
C PRO A 48 -6.48 -4.50 -7.68
N LYS A 49 -5.46 -5.03 -8.33
CA LYS A 49 -4.07 -4.71 -8.02
C LYS A 49 -3.17 -4.98 -9.21
N ILE A 50 -2.11 -4.20 -9.29
CA ILE A 50 -0.99 -4.48 -10.19
C ILE A 50 0.27 -4.70 -9.38
N ARG A 51 1.18 -5.49 -9.94
CA ARG A 51 2.50 -5.71 -9.37
C ARG A 51 3.59 -5.61 -10.41
N THR A 52 4.81 -5.38 -9.96
CA THR A 52 5.97 -5.48 -10.84
C THR A 52 6.09 -6.89 -11.44
N PHE A 53 6.60 -6.96 -12.67
CA PHE A 53 6.75 -8.22 -13.39
C PHE A 53 7.70 -9.20 -12.69
N LYS A 54 8.78 -8.69 -12.07
CA LYS A 54 9.83 -9.50 -11.41
C LYS A 54 9.82 -9.33 -9.89
N LYS A 55 9.93 -10.44 -9.16
CA LYS A 55 10.18 -10.48 -7.71
C LYS A 55 11.68 -10.41 -7.43
N LYS A 56 12.25 -9.20 -7.50
CA LYS A 56 13.72 -9.03 -7.43
C LYS A 56 14.20 -7.92 -6.49
N TYR A 57 13.29 -7.15 -5.91
CA TYR A 57 13.64 -5.98 -5.11
C TYR A 57 14.00 -6.41 -3.68
N LYS A 58 15.06 -5.85 -3.08
CA LYS A 58 15.59 -6.24 -1.77
C LYS A 58 15.80 -5.01 -0.88
N THR A 59 17.01 -4.80 -0.35
CA THR A 59 17.36 -3.59 0.40
C THR A 59 17.22 -2.36 -0.48
N GLY A 60 16.70 -1.30 0.11
CA GLY A 60 16.45 -0.06 -0.58
C GLY A 60 15.21 0.65 -0.09
N LYS A 61 14.89 1.75 -0.76
CA LYS A 61 13.72 2.57 -0.46
C LYS A 61 12.65 2.38 -1.53
N TYR A 62 11.48 1.93 -1.08
CA TYR A 62 10.28 1.77 -1.88
C TYR A 62 9.38 2.98 -1.62
N THR A 63 9.03 3.73 -2.66
CA THR A 63 8.26 4.96 -2.54
C THR A 63 7.03 4.89 -3.43
N TRP A 64 5.88 5.29 -2.88
CA TRP A 64 4.65 5.52 -3.63
C TRP A 64 4.20 6.95 -3.37
N LYS A 65 3.83 7.68 -4.42
CA LYS A 65 3.06 8.92 -4.27
C LYS A 65 1.61 8.63 -4.62
N VAL A 66 0.74 8.74 -3.62
CA VAL A 66 -0.66 8.30 -3.69
C VAL A 66 -1.59 9.43 -3.28
N TYR A 67 -2.65 9.63 -4.06
CA TYR A 67 -3.77 10.48 -3.68
C TYR A 67 -4.78 9.63 -2.95
N VAL A 68 -5.11 10.05 -1.74
CA VAL A 68 -6.11 9.39 -0.89
C VAL A 68 -7.40 10.19 -1.01
N PRO A 69 -8.43 9.73 -1.74
CA PRO A 69 -9.68 10.47 -1.87
C PRO A 69 -10.54 10.34 -0.62
N LYS A 70 -11.74 10.92 -0.68
CA LYS A 70 -12.80 10.58 0.26
C LYS A 70 -13.23 9.11 0.05
N LEU A 71 -12.96 8.29 1.05
CA LEU A 71 -13.47 6.92 1.15
C LEU A 71 -14.86 6.91 1.80
N GLY A 72 -15.66 5.88 1.51
CA GLY A 72 -16.96 5.69 2.15
C GLY A 72 -16.83 5.54 3.66
N MET A 73 -17.74 6.17 4.41
CA MET A 73 -17.74 6.07 5.87
C MET A 73 -18.01 4.63 6.28
N GLY A 74 -17.10 4.05 7.08
CA GLY A 74 -17.18 2.66 7.54
C GLY A 74 -16.89 1.62 6.46
N ASP A 75 -16.63 2.02 5.21
CA ASP A 75 -16.40 1.09 4.11
C ASP A 75 -15.12 0.27 4.36
N MET A 76 -15.26 -1.05 4.24
CA MET A 76 -14.17 -2.01 4.18
C MET A 76 -13.44 -1.91 2.83
N ALA A 77 -12.86 -0.74 2.52
CA ALA A 77 -12.07 -0.45 1.33
C ALA A 77 -10.70 0.12 1.74
N SER A 78 -9.64 -0.44 1.15
CA SER A 78 -8.24 -0.14 1.47
C SER A 78 -7.48 0.26 0.22
N ILE A 79 -6.77 1.38 0.24
CA ILE A 79 -5.74 1.71 -0.76
C ILE A 79 -4.44 1.09 -0.27
N GLY A 80 -3.86 0.20 -1.07
CA GLY A 80 -2.67 -0.58 -0.71
C GLY A 80 -1.42 -0.12 -1.46
N ALA A 81 -0.34 0.07 -0.70
CA ALA A 81 1.02 0.28 -1.21
C ALA A 81 1.97 -0.66 -0.47
N PHE A 82 2.41 -1.72 -1.13
CA PHE A 82 3.04 -2.83 -0.41
C PHE A 82 4.07 -3.60 -1.22
N ILE A 83 4.89 -4.35 -0.50
CA ILE A 83 5.88 -5.28 -1.05
C ILE A 83 5.60 -6.70 -0.56
N TYR A 84 5.63 -7.64 -1.49
CA TYR A 84 5.16 -9.01 -1.25
C TYR A 84 6.12 -10.04 -1.82
N ASN A 85 6.49 -11.03 -1.00
CA ASN A 85 7.15 -12.25 -1.47
C ASN A 85 6.21 -13.46 -1.39
N ASP A 86 5.61 -13.66 -0.22
CA ASP A 86 4.60 -14.65 0.14
C ASP A 86 3.83 -14.18 1.38
N ASP A 87 2.81 -14.93 1.83
CA ASP A 87 1.91 -14.55 2.95
C ASP A 87 2.61 -14.38 4.32
N LYS A 88 3.88 -14.76 4.45
CA LYS A 88 4.69 -14.54 5.67
C LYS A 88 5.69 -13.40 5.52
N HIS A 89 5.88 -12.89 4.31
CA HIS A 89 6.91 -11.95 3.90
C HIS A 89 6.28 -10.82 3.08
N GLU A 90 5.39 -10.08 3.74
CA GLU A 90 4.64 -8.96 3.18
C GLU A 90 4.70 -7.78 4.14
N LEU A 91 4.91 -6.59 3.57
CA LEU A 91 4.99 -5.32 4.28
C LEU A 91 4.12 -4.30 3.55
N ASP A 92 3.20 -3.66 4.27
CA ASP A 92 2.13 -2.87 3.68
C ASP A 92 2.02 -1.48 4.28
N PHE A 93 1.54 -0.55 3.44
CA PHE A 93 0.57 0.44 3.85
C PHE A 93 -0.82 -0.02 3.43
N GLU A 94 -1.77 -0.02 4.37
CA GLU A 94 -3.20 -0.22 4.09
C GLU A 94 -3.97 1.02 4.57
N ILE A 95 -4.65 1.72 3.66
CA ILE A 95 -5.29 3.00 3.96
C ILE A 95 -6.80 2.88 3.74
N GLY A 96 -7.58 2.99 4.80
CA GLY A 96 -9.04 2.97 4.73
C GLY A 96 -9.69 3.98 5.65
N TYR A 97 -11.01 4.11 5.55
CA TYR A 97 -11.76 4.98 6.46
C TYR A 97 -11.49 4.62 7.93
N GLY A 98 -11.31 3.33 8.22
CA GLY A 98 -11.05 2.82 9.56
C GLY A 98 -12.32 2.40 10.27
N ALA A 99 -12.26 1.28 10.99
CA ALA A 99 -13.34 0.86 11.87
C ALA A 99 -13.59 1.90 12.96
N THR A 100 -14.86 2.06 13.36
CA THR A 100 -15.28 3.07 14.35
C THR A 100 -14.46 2.97 15.64
N THR A 101 -14.20 1.75 16.13
CA THR A 101 -13.40 1.52 17.34
C THR A 101 -11.97 2.05 17.25
N VAL A 102 -11.33 1.93 16.09
CA VAL A 102 -9.97 2.45 15.87
C VAL A 102 -10.02 3.97 15.72
N ARG A 103 -11.02 4.49 15.01
CA ARG A 103 -11.22 5.93 14.84
C ARG A 103 -11.41 6.64 16.18
N ASP A 104 -12.22 6.07 17.05
CA ASP A 104 -12.44 6.57 18.41
C ASP A 104 -11.15 6.52 19.24
N SER A 105 -10.38 5.42 19.15
CA SER A 105 -9.13 5.26 19.91
C SER A 105 -8.03 6.27 19.54
N LEU A 106 -8.11 6.87 18.35
CA LEU A 106 -7.10 7.79 17.82
C LEU A 106 -7.60 9.23 17.73
N ASP A 107 -8.85 9.50 18.12
CA ASP A 107 -9.51 10.80 17.92
C ASP A 107 -9.39 11.27 16.46
N VAL A 108 -9.85 10.43 15.52
CA VAL A 108 -9.71 10.70 14.08
C VAL A 108 -10.69 11.78 13.61
N ALA A 109 -10.17 12.84 13.00
CA ALA A 109 -10.99 13.93 12.50
C ALA A 109 -11.84 13.54 11.27
N PRO A 110 -12.92 14.27 10.96
CA PRO A 110 -13.76 13.99 9.78
C PRO A 110 -13.04 14.09 8.42
N ASP A 111 -11.93 14.83 8.37
CA ASP A 111 -11.06 14.97 7.19
C ASP A 111 -9.84 14.04 7.24
N GLU A 112 -9.85 13.05 8.12
CA GLU A 112 -8.79 12.06 8.29
C GLU A 112 -9.28 10.63 8.06
N VAL A 113 -8.37 9.80 7.57
CA VAL A 113 -8.48 8.35 7.41
C VAL A 113 -7.31 7.68 8.12
N ILE A 114 -7.34 6.35 8.20
CA ILE A 114 -6.34 5.58 8.91
C ILE A 114 -5.42 4.88 7.91
N ALA A 115 -4.12 5.11 8.04
CA ALA A 115 -3.07 4.33 7.40
C ALA A 115 -2.51 3.32 8.40
N TYR A 116 -2.45 2.05 8.03
CA TYR A 116 -1.84 0.98 8.81
C TYR A 116 -0.49 0.64 8.21
N MET A 117 0.55 0.63 9.03
CA MET A 117 1.87 0.11 8.67
C MET A 117 2.00 -1.33 9.14
N THR A 118 1.85 -2.28 8.20
CA THR A 118 1.67 -3.70 8.52
C THR A 118 2.89 -4.53 8.10
N SER A 119 3.27 -5.47 8.96
CA SER A 119 4.06 -6.67 8.64
C SER A 119 3.16 -7.87 8.93
N GLN A 120 2.93 -8.74 7.94
CA GLN A 120 1.87 -9.75 8.03
C GLN A 120 2.18 -10.93 8.98
N ALA A 121 3.45 -11.26 9.25
CA ALA A 121 3.74 -12.47 10.04
C ALA A 121 5.04 -12.49 10.85
N LEU A 122 6.19 -12.08 10.29
CA LEU A 122 7.50 -12.42 10.85
C LEU A 122 8.35 -11.21 11.28
N PRO A 123 8.03 -10.52 12.40
CA PRO A 123 6.85 -10.71 13.24
C PRO A 123 5.61 -9.95 12.70
N PHE A 124 4.41 -10.31 13.18
CA PHE A 124 3.22 -9.53 12.90
C PHE A 124 3.29 -8.18 13.64
N GLN A 125 2.97 -7.12 12.92
CA GLN A 125 2.76 -5.78 13.47
C GLN A 125 1.77 -5.07 12.56
N SER A 126 0.84 -4.30 13.12
CA SER A 126 0.04 -3.36 12.33
C SER A 126 -0.22 -2.11 13.18
N ILE A 127 0.40 -0.99 12.80
CA ILE A 127 0.34 0.26 13.55
C ILE A 127 -0.55 1.25 12.82
N PRO A 128 -1.70 1.66 13.39
CA PRO A 128 -2.56 2.65 12.77
C PRO A 128 -2.02 4.07 13.01
N THR A 129 -2.15 4.94 12.02
CA THR A 129 -1.84 6.37 12.12
C THR A 129 -2.80 7.20 11.29
N LYS A 130 -3.01 8.45 11.70
CA LYS A 130 -3.93 9.37 11.04
C LYS A 130 -3.25 10.05 9.86
N ILE A 131 -3.95 10.12 8.73
CA ILE A 131 -3.56 10.94 7.58
C ILE A 131 -4.78 11.69 7.06
N LYS A 132 -4.58 12.82 6.40
CA LYS A 132 -5.70 13.55 5.78
C LYS A 132 -6.18 12.83 4.52
N ARG A 133 -7.46 12.90 4.25
CA ARG A 133 -8.05 12.52 2.95
C ARG A 133 -8.08 13.72 2.01
N GLU A 134 -8.41 13.46 0.75
CA GLU A 134 -8.49 14.42 -0.34
C GLU A 134 -7.16 15.15 -0.63
N GLN A 135 -6.03 14.45 -0.45
CA GLN A 135 -4.71 14.99 -0.76
C GLN A 135 -3.68 13.90 -1.13
N TRP A 136 -2.56 14.37 -1.68
CA TRP A 136 -1.41 13.53 -2.00
C TRP A 136 -0.57 13.24 -0.76
N HIS A 137 -0.11 12.00 -0.68
CA HIS A 137 0.83 11.50 0.31
C HIS A 137 2.01 10.82 -0.35
N VAL A 138 3.19 10.98 0.24
CA VAL A 138 4.36 10.15 -0.09
C VAL A 138 4.47 9.09 0.99
N LEU A 139 4.33 7.83 0.58
CA LEU A 139 4.48 6.65 1.43
C LEU A 139 5.81 5.99 1.10
N GLU A 140 6.58 5.63 2.12
CA GLU A 140 7.85 4.94 1.90
C GLU A 140 8.00 3.77 2.85
N ILE A 141 8.43 2.63 2.30
CA ILE A 141 9.00 1.53 3.09
C ILE A 141 10.48 1.51 2.78
N GLU A 142 11.31 1.74 3.78
CA GLU A 142 12.75 1.57 3.69
C GLU A 142 13.12 0.23 4.30
N LEU A 143 13.84 -0.58 3.51
CA LEU A 143 14.32 -1.89 3.92
C LEU A 143 15.84 -1.86 4.00
N ILE A 144 16.38 -1.84 5.22
CA ILE A 144 17.83 -1.89 5.46
C ILE A 144 18.25 -3.28 5.94
N LYS A 145 19.53 -3.59 5.74
CA LYS A 145 20.12 -4.83 6.25
C LYS A 145 20.70 -4.59 7.63
N ASN A 146 20.24 -5.36 8.61
CA ASN A 146 20.81 -5.45 9.94
C ASN A 146 21.31 -6.88 10.18
N LYS A 147 22.63 -7.09 9.99
CA LYS A 147 23.26 -8.41 9.93
C LYS A 147 22.63 -9.27 8.82
N ASN A 148 21.99 -10.39 9.15
CA ASN A 148 21.36 -11.31 8.20
C ASN A 148 19.83 -11.13 8.12
N LYS A 149 19.29 -10.07 8.73
CA LYS A 149 17.87 -9.76 8.78
C LYS A 149 17.61 -8.40 8.17
N TYR A 150 16.38 -8.19 7.73
CA TYR A 150 15.89 -6.88 7.36
C TYR A 150 15.42 -6.12 8.59
N GLU A 151 15.53 -4.81 8.51
CA GLU A 151 14.80 -3.86 9.34
C GLU A 151 13.97 -2.99 8.40
N ALA A 152 12.66 -2.99 8.62
CA ALA A 152 11.70 -2.24 7.84
C ALA A 152 11.32 -0.95 8.57
N ILE A 153 11.26 0.15 7.84
CA ILE A 153 10.94 1.47 8.37
C ILE A 153 9.90 2.10 7.46
N TRP A 154 8.80 2.57 8.04
CA TRP A 154 7.72 3.20 7.31
C TRP A 154 7.76 4.71 7.50
N TYR A 155 7.68 5.44 6.40
CA TYR A 155 7.59 6.90 6.37
C TYR A 155 6.29 7.34 5.71
N ILE A 156 5.70 8.40 6.26
CA ILE A 156 4.61 9.14 5.60
C ILE A 156 5.03 10.59 5.56
N ASN A 157 5.07 11.17 4.35
CA ASN A 157 5.49 12.56 4.09
C ASN A 157 6.85 12.86 4.75
N ASN A 158 7.84 12.00 4.48
CA ASN A 158 9.21 12.06 4.99
C ASN A 158 9.34 11.96 6.53
N THR A 159 8.26 11.62 7.25
CA THR A 159 8.29 11.43 8.70
C THR A 159 8.24 9.94 9.02
N GLU A 160 9.21 9.44 9.78
CA GLU A 160 9.21 8.06 10.27
C GLU A 160 7.98 7.83 11.16
N LYS A 161 7.22 6.78 10.88
CA LYS A 161 6.01 6.41 11.63
C LYS A 161 6.15 5.10 12.38
N SER A 162 6.94 4.17 11.85
CA SER A 162 7.16 2.87 12.47
C SER A 162 8.47 2.26 11.99
N ARG A 163 9.03 1.39 12.82
CA ARG A 163 10.28 0.65 12.57
C ARG A 163 10.17 -0.72 13.19
N LEU A 164 10.58 -1.75 12.45
CA LEU A 164 10.46 -3.14 12.88
C LEU A 164 11.67 -3.97 12.42
N SER A 165 12.29 -4.68 13.37
CA SER A 165 13.25 -5.74 13.05
C SER A 165 12.51 -7.00 12.62
N LEU A 166 12.76 -7.46 11.39
CA LEU A 166 12.11 -8.64 10.82
C LEU A 166 12.87 -9.92 11.15
N ASN A 167 12.19 -11.06 11.06
CA ASN A 167 12.80 -12.37 11.31
C ASN A 167 13.42 -13.03 10.06
N TYR A 168 13.48 -12.29 8.97
CA TYR A 168 13.98 -12.72 7.67
C TYR A 168 14.83 -11.60 7.03
N GLY A 169 15.60 -11.93 5.99
CA GLY A 169 16.55 -11.01 5.38
C GLY A 169 16.70 -11.22 3.87
N ASP A 170 17.91 -11.03 3.38
CA ASP A 170 18.26 -10.92 1.95
C ASP A 170 18.06 -12.19 1.12
N GLN A 171 17.71 -13.32 1.75
CA GLN A 171 17.21 -14.49 1.05
C GLN A 171 15.83 -14.26 0.40
N PHE A 172 15.08 -13.24 0.83
CA PHE A 172 13.78 -12.86 0.26
C PHE A 172 13.90 -11.57 -0.56
N SER A 173 13.36 -11.62 -1.79
CA SER A 173 13.10 -10.47 -2.65
C SER A 173 11.60 -10.22 -2.80
N PHE A 174 11.19 -9.02 -3.17
CA PHE A 174 9.78 -8.65 -3.21
C PHE A 174 9.34 -8.29 -4.62
N TYR A 175 8.06 -8.48 -4.88
CA TYR A 175 7.29 -7.69 -5.84
C TYR A 175 6.93 -6.36 -5.18
N ILE A 176 6.61 -5.36 -5.99
CA ILE A 176 6.06 -4.07 -5.54
C ILE A 176 4.64 -3.99 -6.08
N PHE A 177 3.67 -3.62 -5.25
CA PHE A 177 2.26 -3.57 -5.59
C PHE A 177 1.66 -2.18 -5.44
N CYS A 178 0.62 -1.93 -6.24
CA CYS A 178 -0.37 -0.88 -6.03
C CYS A 178 -1.75 -1.54 -6.05
N SER A 179 -2.62 -1.20 -5.09
CA SER A 179 -3.96 -1.78 -5.06
C SER A 179 -5.02 -0.84 -4.48
N VAL A 180 -6.27 -1.16 -4.76
CA VAL A 180 -7.43 -0.73 -3.99
C VAL A 180 -8.25 -1.99 -3.75
N GLU A 181 -8.57 -2.33 -2.51
CA GLU A 181 -9.10 -3.64 -2.16
C GLU A 181 -10.20 -3.53 -1.13
N ASN A 182 -11.28 -4.28 -1.34
CA ASN A 182 -12.31 -4.40 -0.32
C ASN A 182 -11.87 -5.46 0.71
N LEU A 183 -11.47 -5.03 1.91
CA LEU A 183 -10.83 -5.85 2.94
C LEU A 183 -11.57 -5.78 4.27
N LYS A 184 -11.89 -6.94 4.85
CA LYS A 184 -12.78 -7.03 6.02
C LYS A 184 -12.32 -6.29 7.28
N PHE A 185 -11.03 -6.04 7.46
CA PHE A 185 -10.52 -5.48 8.73
C PHE A 185 -10.46 -3.94 8.74
N ILE A 186 -10.53 -3.28 7.57
CA ILE A 186 -10.20 -1.85 7.42
C ILE A 186 -11.40 -0.91 7.71
N GLY A 187 -12.58 -1.47 7.93
CA GLY A 187 -13.84 -0.73 8.13
C GLY A 187 -14.85 -1.56 8.92
N ASP A 188 -16.08 -1.04 9.01
CA ASP A 188 -17.16 -1.61 9.82
C ASP A 188 -18.13 -2.47 8.98
N HIS A 189 -18.23 -2.20 7.67
CA HIS A 189 -19.13 -2.93 6.77
C HIS A 189 -18.58 -3.06 5.35
N ILE A 190 -19.16 -3.98 4.56
CA ILE A 190 -18.90 -4.05 3.13
C ILE A 190 -19.09 -2.67 2.48
N PRO A 191 -18.30 -2.28 1.46
CA PRO A 191 -18.42 -0.95 0.90
C PRO A 191 -19.80 -0.64 0.32
N PHE A 192 -20.36 0.51 0.68
CA PHE A 192 -21.65 0.97 0.14
C PHE A 192 -21.50 1.88 -1.07
N GLN A 193 -20.31 2.41 -1.31
CA GLN A 193 -19.96 3.16 -2.51
C GLN A 193 -18.78 2.53 -3.24
N ASP A 194 -18.59 2.96 -4.49
CA ASP A 194 -17.33 2.74 -5.17
C ASP A 194 -16.24 3.53 -4.44
N ASN A 195 -15.08 2.90 -4.31
CA ASN A 195 -13.90 3.51 -3.70
C ASN A 195 -12.75 3.46 -4.69
N TYR A 196 -11.82 4.40 -4.58
CA TYR A 196 -10.68 4.48 -5.49
C TYR A 196 -9.44 5.00 -4.81
N GLY A 197 -8.32 4.88 -5.51
CA GLY A 197 -7.03 5.44 -5.15
C GLY A 197 -6.28 5.78 -6.44
N VAL A 198 -5.43 6.79 -6.37
CA VAL A 198 -4.65 7.24 -7.53
C VAL A 198 -3.17 7.27 -7.17
N PHE A 199 -2.32 6.72 -8.02
CA PHE A 199 -0.88 6.71 -7.84
C PHE A 199 -0.22 7.56 -8.94
N ASP A 200 0.56 8.56 -8.53
CA ASP A 200 1.34 9.43 -9.43
C ASP A 200 2.60 8.70 -9.89
N TYR A 201 3.34 8.14 -8.93
CA TYR A 201 4.50 7.33 -9.25
C TYR A 201 4.77 6.26 -8.19
N VAL A 202 5.52 5.24 -8.64
CA VAL A 202 6.26 4.31 -7.78
C VAL A 202 7.74 4.45 -8.06
N GLN A 203 8.58 4.37 -7.03
CA GLN A 203 10.02 4.42 -7.18
C GLN A 203 10.68 3.38 -6.27
N PHE A 204 11.76 2.78 -6.76
CA PHE A 204 12.66 1.96 -5.96
C PHE A 204 14.09 2.49 -6.11
N GLU A 205 14.77 2.67 -4.99
CA GLU A 205 16.18 3.05 -4.93
C GLU A 205 16.95 2.00 -4.12
N GLU A 206 17.84 1.27 -4.78
CA GLU A 206 18.65 0.19 -4.18
C GLU A 206 19.79 0.75 -3.32
N TYR A 207 20.13 0.01 -2.26
CA TYR A 207 21.26 0.29 -1.37
C TYR A 207 22.42 -0.67 -1.60
#